data_AF-A0A7S3HBL4-F1
#
_entry.id   AF-A0A7S3HBL4-F1
#
_cell.length_a   1.000
_cell.length_b   1.000
_cell.length_c   1.000
_cell.angle_alpha   90.00
_cell.angle_beta   90.00
_cell.angle_gamma   90.00
#
_symmetry.space_group_name_H-M   'P 1'
#
loop_
_entity.id
_entity.type
_entity.pdbx_description
1 polymer ?
#
loop_
_entity_poly.entity_id
_entity_poly.type
_entity_poly.pdbx_seq_one_letter_code
_entity_poly.pdbx_strand_id
1 'polypeptide(L)'
;DRARLGEIVFGDPSKLRALNKATHSPILQEIMRQTVVLMLKGHRQIALDIPLLAKFLVTSPRLLRLVLSGVVAVVVPPDVQLARLMSRNKLPEEEAKRRIETQMSGEKQRELADWVIENDGTLEDLEGRVAAFLRKQPHGRTMWEVVVLFFLAL
;
A
#
# COMPACT_ATOMS: atom_id res chain seq x y z
N ASP A 1 -10.79 11.37 19.71
CA ASP A 1 -9.80 10.49 20.36
C ASP A 1 -9.68 9.20 19.54
N ARG A 2 -8.49 8.91 18.98
CA ARG A 2 -8.26 7.72 18.14
C ARG A 2 -8.14 6.43 18.96
N ALA A 3 -7.60 6.51 20.18
CA ALA A 3 -7.41 5.33 21.04
C ALA A 3 -8.77 4.76 21.45
N ARG A 4 -9.65 5.62 21.95
CA ARG A 4 -11.02 5.25 22.34
C ARG A 4 -11.86 4.74 21.17
N LEU A 5 -11.71 5.31 19.98
CA LEU A 5 -12.38 4.80 18.78
C LEU A 5 -11.86 3.40 18.41
N GLY A 6 -10.56 3.17 18.52
CA GLY A 6 -9.93 1.86 18.29
C GLY A 6 -10.51 0.78 19.19
N GLU A 7 -10.61 1.03 20.50
CA GLU A 7 -11.23 0.10 21.45
C GLU A 7 -12.66 -0.30 21.05
N ILE A 8 -13.45 0.66 20.54
CA ILE A 8 -14.84 0.43 20.14
C ILE A 8 -14.94 -0.40 18.86
N VAL A 9 -14.06 -0.18 17.88
CA VAL A 9 -14.18 -0.80 16.55
C VAL A 9 -13.40 -2.09 16.39
N PHE A 10 -12.28 -2.28 17.09
CA PHE A 10 -11.46 -3.48 16.94
C PHE A 10 -12.04 -4.72 17.63
N GLY A 11 -12.93 -4.54 18.61
CA GLY A 11 -13.69 -5.64 19.25
C GLY A 11 -14.97 -6.06 18.52
N ASP A 12 -15.40 -5.31 17.48
CA ASP A 12 -16.69 -5.54 16.81
C ASP A 12 -16.56 -5.39 15.27
N PRO A 13 -16.59 -6.51 14.52
CA PRO A 13 -16.49 -6.49 13.06
C PRO A 13 -17.57 -5.65 12.37
N SER A 14 -18.75 -5.50 12.98
CA SER A 14 -19.83 -4.68 12.41
C SER A 14 -19.54 -3.19 12.51
N LYS A 15 -19.01 -2.75 13.66
CA LYS A 15 -18.59 -1.36 13.88
C LYS A 15 -17.38 -1.00 13.04
N LEU A 16 -16.43 -1.94 12.89
CA LEU A 16 -15.29 -1.74 11.99
C LEU A 16 -15.74 -1.54 10.54
N ARG A 17 -16.72 -2.33 10.07
CA ARG A 17 -17.31 -2.14 8.73
C ARG A 17 -18.01 -0.78 8.60
N ALA A 18 -18.77 -0.37 9.62
CA ALA A 18 -19.46 0.93 9.61
C ALA A 18 -18.46 2.10 9.59
N LEU A 19 -17.41 2.05 10.41
CA LEU A 19 -16.34 3.03 10.40
C LEU A 19 -15.66 3.10 9.03
N ASN A 20 -15.23 1.96 8.50
CA ASN A 20 -14.60 1.87 7.19
C ASN A 20 -15.51 2.49 6.11
N LYS A 21 -16.80 2.12 6.07
CA LYS A 21 -17.75 2.69 5.11
C LYS A 21 -17.86 4.22 5.23
N ALA A 22 -17.89 4.75 6.45
CA ALA A 22 -17.95 6.20 6.69
C ALA A 22 -16.65 6.92 6.29
N THR A 23 -15.49 6.27 6.43
CA THR A 23 -14.19 6.90 6.16
C THR A 23 -13.72 6.75 4.71
N HIS A 24 -14.15 5.73 3.98
CA HIS A 24 -13.66 5.48 2.62
C HIS A 24 -13.93 6.65 1.67
N SER A 25 -15.15 7.20 1.67
CA SER A 25 -15.51 8.29 0.76
C SER A 25 -14.71 9.58 1.04
N PRO A 26 -14.66 10.11 2.29
CA PRO A 26 -13.84 11.28 2.60
C PRO A 26 -12.35 11.09 2.30
N ILE A 27 -11.78 9.90 2.55
CA ILE A 27 -10.37 9.61 2.25
C ILE A 27 -10.11 9.69 0.74
N LEU A 28 -10.97 9.08 -0.07
CA LEU A 28 -10.83 9.12 -1.53
C LEU A 28 -11.01 10.53 -2.09
N GLN A 29 -11.94 11.31 -1.55
CA GLN A 29 -12.12 12.72 -1.93
C GLN A 29 -10.85 13.52 -1.65
N GLU A 30 -10.21 13.31 -0.50
CA GLU A 30 -8.98 14.02 -0.15
C GLU A 30 -7.79 13.57 -1.01
N ILE A 31 -7.66 12.27 -1.28
CA ILE A 31 -6.67 11.75 -2.24
C ILE A 31 -6.85 12.42 -3.60
N MET A 32 -8.07 12.48 -4.12
CA MET A 32 -8.36 13.13 -5.40
C MET A 32 -8.03 14.62 -5.38
N ARG A 33 -8.40 15.33 -4.31
CA ARG A 33 -8.11 16.75 -4.15
C ARG A 33 -6.60 17.00 -4.18
N GLN A 34 -5.81 16.25 -3.42
CA GLN A 34 -4.36 16.39 -3.39
C GLN A 34 -3.72 16.02 -4.73
N THR A 35 -4.18 14.95 -5.36
CA THR A 35 -3.71 14.55 -6.70
C THR A 35 -3.94 15.67 -7.71
N VAL A 36 -5.15 16.27 -7.75
CA VAL A 36 -5.45 17.41 -8.64
C VAL A 36 -4.54 18.61 -8.36
N VAL A 37 -4.31 18.95 -7.10
CA VAL A 37 -3.41 20.05 -6.74
C VAL A 37 -1.98 19.79 -7.22
N LEU A 38 -1.46 18.57 -7.05
CA LEU A 38 -0.13 18.20 -7.51
C LEU A 38 -0.02 18.21 -9.04
N MET A 39 -1.07 17.76 -9.74
CA MET A 39 -1.13 17.84 -11.19
C MET A 39 -1.10 19.28 -11.69
N LEU A 40 -1.87 20.19 -11.07
CA LEU A 40 -1.86 21.61 -11.42
C LEU A 40 -0.51 22.30 -11.16
N LYS A 41 0.31 21.73 -10.26
CA LYS A 41 1.70 22.17 -10.01
C LYS A 41 2.71 21.58 -11.00
N GLY A 42 2.26 20.78 -11.97
CA GLY A 42 3.12 20.17 -12.99
C GLY A 42 3.73 18.83 -12.60
N HIS A 43 3.35 18.23 -11.46
CA HIS A 43 3.79 16.88 -11.12
C HIS A 43 3.11 15.86 -12.03
N ARG A 44 3.92 15.08 -12.76
CA ARG A 44 3.43 14.07 -13.73
C ARG A 44 3.25 12.68 -13.14
N GLN A 45 3.94 12.40 -12.04
CA GLN A 45 3.92 11.12 -11.34
C GLN A 45 3.62 11.38 -9.87
N ILE A 46 2.60 10.71 -9.34
CA ILE A 46 2.14 10.86 -7.96
C ILE A 46 2.12 9.48 -7.33
N ALA A 47 2.92 9.30 -6.28
CA ALA A 47 2.92 8.07 -5.51
C ALA A 47 1.92 8.18 -4.35
N LEU A 48 1.05 7.18 -4.21
CA LEU A 48 0.20 7.02 -3.02
C LEU A 48 0.73 5.88 -2.18
N ASP A 49 0.97 6.13 -0.90
CA ASP A 49 1.28 5.07 0.07
C ASP A 49 -0.01 4.68 0.79
N ILE A 50 -0.50 3.46 0.53
CA ILE A 50 -1.75 2.95 1.08
C ILE A 50 -1.48 1.59 1.73
N PRO A 51 -1.20 1.53 3.05
CA PRO A 51 -0.77 0.32 3.75
C PRO A 51 -1.73 -0.88 3.64
N LEU A 52 -3.04 -0.64 3.46
CA LEU A 52 -4.06 -1.68 3.34
C LEU A 52 -4.61 -1.86 1.93
N LEU A 53 -3.92 -1.33 0.91
CA LEU A 53 -4.44 -1.31 -0.47
C LEU A 53 -4.94 -2.67 -0.95
N ALA A 54 -4.21 -3.75 -0.68
CA ALA A 54 -4.57 -5.09 -1.13
C ALA A 54 -5.96 -5.51 -0.62
N LYS A 55 -6.26 -5.23 0.65
CA LYS A 55 -7.58 -5.51 1.24
C LYS A 55 -8.67 -4.66 0.61
N PHE A 56 -8.35 -3.41 0.28
CA PHE A 56 -9.26 -2.52 -0.42
C PHE A 56 -9.50 -2.92 -1.88
N LEU A 57 -8.48 -3.40 -2.60
CA LEU A 57 -8.61 -3.91 -3.97
C LEU A 57 -9.53 -5.13 -4.02
N VAL A 58 -9.49 -5.99 -3.01
CA VAL A 58 -10.43 -7.13 -2.91
C VAL A 58 -11.84 -6.67 -2.53
N THR A 59 -11.97 -5.76 -1.58
CA THR A 59 -13.29 -5.36 -1.03
C THR A 59 -14.03 -4.36 -1.93
N SER A 60 -13.30 -3.55 -2.71
CA SER A 60 -13.84 -2.45 -3.52
C SER A 60 -12.99 -2.17 -4.77
N PRO A 61 -12.77 -3.16 -5.66
CA PRO A 61 -11.85 -3.05 -6.79
C PRO A 61 -12.18 -1.90 -7.75
N ARG A 62 -13.47 -1.69 -8.01
CA ARG A 62 -13.93 -0.68 -8.97
C ARG A 62 -13.64 0.75 -8.54
N LEU A 63 -13.73 1.03 -7.24
CA LEU A 63 -13.61 2.40 -6.73
C LEU A 63 -12.18 2.92 -6.80
N LEU A 64 -11.20 2.04 -6.56
CA LEU A 64 -9.78 2.38 -6.64
C LEU A 64 -9.27 2.39 -8.08
N ARG A 65 -9.72 1.47 -8.94
CA ARG A 65 -9.34 1.49 -10.37
C ARG A 65 -9.82 2.74 -11.14
N LEU A 66 -10.75 3.53 -10.57
CA LEU A 66 -11.15 4.81 -11.15
C LEU A 66 -10.13 5.94 -10.91
N VAL A 67 -9.28 5.81 -9.89
CA VAL A 67 -8.36 6.86 -9.45
C VAL A 67 -6.89 6.47 -9.58
N LEU A 68 -6.59 5.18 -9.73
CA LEU A 68 -5.24 4.65 -9.87
C LEU A 68 -4.94 4.33 -11.33
N SER A 69 -3.78 4.78 -11.80
CA SER A 69 -3.25 4.42 -13.12
C SER A 69 -2.57 3.04 -13.09
N GLY A 70 -2.10 2.63 -11.91
CA GLY A 70 -1.71 1.25 -11.65
C GLY A 70 -1.14 1.06 -10.25
N VAL A 71 -0.80 -0.19 -9.95
CA VAL A 71 -0.47 -0.67 -8.60
C VAL A 71 0.91 -1.33 -8.62
N VAL A 72 1.77 -0.95 -7.68
CA VAL A 72 3.13 -1.48 -7.53
C VAL A 72 3.29 -2.20 -6.20
N ALA A 73 3.47 -3.52 -6.26
CA ALA A 73 3.77 -4.34 -5.09
C ALA A 73 5.27 -4.33 -4.78
N VAL A 74 5.67 -3.82 -3.62
CA VAL A 74 7.02 -4.05 -3.08
C VAL A 74 6.97 -5.28 -2.19
N VAL A 75 7.63 -6.34 -2.62
CA VAL A 75 7.55 -7.66 -2.01
C VAL A 75 8.91 -8.12 -1.52
N VAL A 76 8.90 -8.93 -0.48
CA VAL A 76 10.10 -9.44 0.17
C VAL A 76 9.89 -10.93 0.48
N PRO A 77 10.92 -11.78 0.42
CA PRO A 77 10.83 -13.17 0.86
C PRO A 77 10.34 -13.27 2.33
N PRO A 78 9.52 -14.29 2.68
CA PRO A 78 8.93 -14.40 4.02
C PRO A 78 9.94 -14.43 5.17
N ASP A 79 11.08 -15.08 4.96
CA ASP A 79 12.19 -15.16 5.91
C ASP A 79 12.84 -13.79 6.13
N VAL A 80 13.09 -13.04 5.06
CA VAL A 80 13.63 -11.67 5.12
C VAL A 80 12.61 -10.72 5.77
N GLN A 81 11.32 -10.88 5.48
CA GLN A 81 10.24 -10.11 6.10
C GLN A 81 10.22 -10.29 7.63
N LEU A 82 10.28 -11.55 8.08
CA LEU A 82 10.29 -11.90 9.49
C LEU A 82 11.50 -11.31 10.19
N ALA A 83 12.70 -11.49 9.63
CA ALA A 83 13.94 -10.99 10.19
C ALA A 83 13.93 -9.45 10.33
N ARG A 84 13.47 -8.72 9.30
CA ARG A 84 13.38 -7.25 9.32
C ARG A 84 12.37 -6.76 10.35
N LEU A 85 11.18 -7.36 10.39
CA LEU A 85 10.13 -6.99 11.34
C LEU A 85 10.56 -7.19 12.79
N MET A 86 11.23 -8.31 13.08
CA MET A 86 11.79 -8.59 14.40
C MET A 86 12.87 -7.57 14.79
N SER A 87 13.82 -7.30 13.88
CA SER A 87 14.92 -6.37 14.11
C SER A 87 14.42 -4.95 14.37
N ARG A 88 13.52 -4.45 13.52
CA ARG A 88 13.00 -3.07 13.58
C ARG A 88 12.16 -2.82 14.83
N ASN A 89 11.24 -3.75 15.12
CA ASN A 89 10.24 -3.55 16.16
C ASN A 89 10.61 -4.22 17.49
N LYS A 90 11.78 -4.89 17.56
CA LYS A 90 12.26 -5.64 18.74
C LYS A 90 11.21 -6.64 19.25
N LEU A 91 10.61 -7.38 18.32
CA LEU A 91 9.53 -8.33 18.61
C LEU A 91 10.06 -9.75 18.75
N PRO A 92 9.46 -10.58 19.63
CA PRO A 92 9.63 -12.03 19.58
C PRO A 92 9.14 -12.60 18.24
N GLU A 93 9.75 -13.68 17.79
CA GLU A 93 9.44 -14.34 16.51
C GLU A 93 7.94 -14.68 16.38
N GLU A 94 7.35 -15.26 17.41
CA GLU A 94 5.93 -15.65 17.43
C GLU A 94 4.99 -14.45 17.27
N GLU A 95 5.35 -13.29 17.83
CA GLU A 95 4.56 -12.07 17.68
C GLU A 95 4.72 -11.46 16.28
N ALA A 96 5.93 -11.54 15.71
CA ALA A 96 6.19 -11.10 14.35
C ALA A 96 5.43 -11.98 13.33
N LYS A 97 5.44 -13.30 13.49
CA LYS A 97 4.66 -14.25 12.65
C LYS A 97 3.17 -13.93 12.68
N ARG A 98 2.57 -13.80 13.87
CA ARG A 98 1.15 -13.43 14.00
C ARG A 98 0.82 -12.15 13.25
N ARG A 99 1.67 -11.14 13.30
CA ARG A 99 1.47 -9.89 12.56
C ARG A 99 1.55 -10.08 11.05
N ILE A 100 2.52 -10.86 10.58
CA ILE A 100 2.66 -11.18 9.15
C ILE A 100 1.41 -11.93 8.64
N GLU A 101 0.89 -12.89 9.41
CA GLU A 101 -0.31 -13.68 9.08
C GLU A 101 -1.59 -12.84 8.96
N THR A 102 -1.67 -11.71 9.67
CA THR A 102 -2.81 -10.78 9.53
C THR A 102 -2.80 -10.01 8.20
N GLN A 103 -1.66 -9.97 7.52
CA GLN A 103 -1.49 -9.29 6.24
C GLN A 103 -1.74 -10.24 5.08
N MET A 104 -2.03 -9.67 3.91
CA MET A 104 -2.12 -10.46 2.68
C MET A 104 -0.73 -10.95 2.27
N SER A 105 -0.61 -12.24 1.93
CA SER A 105 0.67 -12.83 1.51
C SER A 105 1.28 -12.11 0.32
N GLY A 106 2.61 -12.10 0.24
CA GLY A 106 3.34 -11.49 -0.88
C GLY A 106 2.90 -12.04 -2.24
N GLU A 107 2.59 -13.33 -2.34
CA GLU A 107 2.06 -13.96 -3.56
C GLU A 107 0.74 -13.32 -4.02
N LYS A 108 -0.23 -13.18 -3.12
CA LYS A 108 -1.51 -12.53 -3.43
C LYS A 108 -1.32 -11.05 -3.77
N GLN A 109 -0.36 -10.37 -3.14
CA GLN A 109 -0.03 -9.00 -3.51
C GLN A 109 0.56 -8.91 -4.92
N ARG A 110 1.40 -9.87 -5.33
CA ARG A 110 1.90 -9.97 -6.71
C ARG A 110 0.76 -10.15 -7.72
N GLU A 111 -0.25 -10.96 -7.40
CA GLU A 111 -1.42 -11.17 -8.27
C GLU A 111 -2.29 -9.91 -8.44
N LEU A 112 -2.35 -9.05 -7.43
CA LEU A 112 -3.17 -7.84 -7.44
C LEU A 112 -2.49 -6.63 -8.06
N ALA A 113 -1.16 -6.68 -8.25
CA ALA A 113 -0.37 -5.56 -8.72
C ALA A 113 -0.11 -5.61 -10.23
N ASP A 114 -0.04 -4.44 -10.84
CA ASP A 114 0.34 -4.30 -12.26
C ASP A 114 1.87 -4.43 -12.43
N TRP A 115 2.63 -4.06 -11.39
CA TRP A 115 4.07 -4.24 -11.33
C TRP A 115 4.54 -4.70 -9.96
N VAL A 116 5.68 -5.39 -9.95
CA VAL A 116 6.30 -5.92 -8.74
C VAL A 116 7.74 -5.41 -8.65
N ILE A 117 8.11 -4.90 -7.47
CA ILE A 117 9.48 -4.54 -7.10
C ILE A 117 9.90 -5.48 -5.97
N GLU A 118 10.88 -6.34 -6.24
CA GLU A 118 11.46 -7.19 -5.22
C GLU A 118 12.33 -6.34 -4.28
N ASN A 119 12.26 -6.60 -2.97
CA ASN A 119 12.99 -5.93 -1.89
C ASN A 119 13.72 -6.98 -1.02
N ASP A 120 14.41 -7.89 -1.69
CA ASP A 120 15.21 -8.98 -1.12
C ASP A 120 16.68 -8.60 -0.90
N GLY A 121 17.12 -7.46 -1.43
CA GLY A 121 18.51 -6.98 -1.35
C GLY A 121 18.74 -5.86 -0.34
N THR A 122 19.81 -5.12 -0.56
CA THR A 122 20.19 -3.91 0.18
C THR A 122 19.26 -2.72 -0.14
N LEU A 123 19.41 -1.62 0.58
CA LEU A 123 18.68 -0.38 0.26
C LEU A 123 19.09 0.14 -1.12
N GLU A 124 20.38 0.06 -1.44
CA GLU A 124 20.95 0.46 -2.72
C GLU A 124 20.38 -0.38 -3.88
N ASP A 125 20.19 -1.69 -3.67
CA ASP A 125 19.52 -2.56 -4.65
C ASP A 125 18.07 -2.12 -4.89
N LEU A 126 17.34 -1.79 -3.81
CA LEU A 126 15.97 -1.31 -3.90
C LEU A 126 15.89 0.03 -4.62
N GLU A 127 16.76 0.99 -4.29
CA GLU A 127 16.84 2.29 -4.96
C GLU A 127 17.11 2.12 -6.46
N GLY A 128 18.04 1.23 -6.84
CA GLY A 128 18.31 0.89 -8.23
C GLY A 128 17.09 0.32 -8.96
N ARG A 129 16.34 -0.58 -8.32
CA ARG A 129 15.12 -1.18 -8.87
C ARG A 129 13.99 -0.15 -9.02
N VAL A 130 13.80 0.72 -8.02
CA VAL A 130 12.82 1.81 -8.07
C VAL A 130 13.18 2.80 -9.18
N ALA A 131 14.46 3.20 -9.30
CA ALA A 131 14.90 4.11 -10.37
C ALA A 131 14.74 3.47 -11.76
N ALA A 132 15.00 2.16 -11.90
CA ALA A 132 14.73 1.43 -13.14
C ALA A 132 13.23 1.37 -13.46
N PHE A 133 12.39 1.13 -12.45
CA PHE A 133 10.94 1.14 -12.58
C PHE A 133 10.43 2.51 -13.07
N LEU A 134 10.83 3.60 -12.41
CA LEU A 134 10.40 4.96 -12.75
C LEU A 134 10.81 5.38 -14.17
N ARG A 135 11.99 4.93 -14.65
CA ARG A 135 12.44 5.18 -16.03
C ARG A 135 11.64 4.43 -17.09
N LYS A 136 11.15 3.23 -16.76
CA LYS A 136 10.41 2.37 -17.69
C LYS A 136 8.95 2.77 -17.85
N GLN A 137 8.39 3.54 -16.91
CA GLN A 137 7.00 3.94 -17.01
C GLN A 137 6.82 4.92 -18.20
N PRO A 138 6.02 4.54 -19.20
CA PRO A 138 5.86 5.36 -20.40
C PRO A 138 5.23 6.69 -19.99
N HIS A 139 5.83 7.80 -20.42
CA HIS A 139 5.28 9.15 -20.22
C HIS A 139 3.96 9.41 -20.97
N GLY A 140 3.21 8.36 -21.36
CA GLY A 140 2.07 8.47 -22.24
C GLY A 140 1.18 7.24 -22.26
N ARG A 141 0.07 7.32 -21.52
CA ARG A 141 -1.23 6.77 -21.96
C ARG A 141 -2.43 7.46 -21.31
N THR A 142 -2.23 8.09 -20.17
CA THR A 142 -3.19 9.01 -19.52
C THR A 142 -2.47 10.27 -19.05
N MET A 143 -3.21 11.37 -18.84
CA MET A 143 -2.67 12.68 -18.43
C MET A 143 -1.98 12.65 -17.03
N TRP A 144 -1.97 11.51 -16.35
CA TRP A 144 -1.38 11.27 -15.03
C TRP A 144 -1.06 9.79 -14.76
N GLU A 145 0.00 9.55 -13.98
CA GLU A 145 0.32 8.24 -13.39
C GLU A 145 0.23 8.34 -11.87
N VAL A 146 -0.85 7.79 -11.31
CA VAL A 146 -0.96 7.56 -9.87
C VAL A 146 -0.50 6.14 -9.60
N VAL A 147 0.68 6.01 -8.98
CA VAL A 147 1.32 4.74 -8.64
C VAL A 147 1.12 4.49 -7.16
N VAL A 148 0.42 3.43 -6.79
CA VAL A 148 0.32 3.06 -5.37
C VAL A 148 1.45 2.13 -5.00
N LEU A 149 2.24 2.52 -4.01
CA LEU A 149 3.31 1.69 -3.46
C LEU A 149 2.74 0.87 -2.31
N PHE A 150 2.94 -0.44 -2.39
CA PHE A 150 2.82 -1.32 -1.23
C PHE A 150 4.08 -1.21 -0.38
N PHE A 151 3.93 -0.85 0.88
CA PHE A 151 4.91 -1.24 1.89
C PHE A 151 4.36 -2.45 2.62
N LEU A 152 4.85 -3.65 2.27
CA LEU A 152 4.94 -4.71 3.29
C LEU A 152 5.79 -4.11 4.39
N ALA A 153 5.17 -3.91 5.55
CA ALA A 153 5.79 -3.31 6.71
C ALA A 153 7.19 -3.93 6.90
N LEU A 154 8.21 -3.10 6.68
CA LEU A 154 9.61 -3.40 6.98
C LEU A 154 9.85 -3.67 8.48
#